data_AF-A0A7X7GYJ6-F1
#
_entry.id   AF-A0A7X7GYJ6-F1
#
_cell.length_a   1.000
_cell.length_b   1.000
_cell.length_c   1.000
_cell.angle_alpha   90.00
_cell.angle_beta   90.00
_cell.angle_gamma   90.00
#
_symmetry.space_group_name_H-M   'P 1'
#
loop_
_entity.id
_entity.type
_entity.pdbx_description
1 polymer ?
#
loop_
_entity_poly.entity_id
_entity_poly.type
_entity_poly.pdbx_seq_one_letter_code
_entity_poly.pdbx_strand_id
1 'polypeptide(L)'
;DILIVVNMFLTGFDATTLNTLWVDKNLKQHGLIQAFSRTNRILNSVKTYGNIVCFRNLKKETDEAIALFGNKDAGGIVLLKTFVEYYYGYEDNGEPKPGYVDLINELKTEYPLGQVILGERAEKNFIKLYGAILKLKNILTAFDDFTGKEILSERDFQDYQSMYLDLYQKYRKVRDADKEVINDDLIFEIELIKQIEVNIDYILMLVAKYQESNLQDKTILVSIDKAINSSLQLRSKKELIEKFIEQVTLTTIIDEDWRRFIIQQKDEELDSIIKEENLKEEETKRFMSNAFRDGVLRTTGTDLDKIMPPISRFSGGRTEKKQKVIERLLEFFDKYNGLV
;
A
#
# COMPACT_ATOMS: atom_id res chain seq x y z
N ASP A 1 14.46 -2.52 -6.85
CA ASP A 1 15.80 -3.14 -6.91
C ASP A 1 15.73 -4.53 -7.50
N ILE A 2 16.74 -4.94 -8.29
CA ILE A 2 16.81 -6.25 -8.96
C ILE A 2 18.25 -6.76 -8.89
N LEU A 3 18.43 -8.06 -8.62
CA LEU A 3 19.71 -8.75 -8.72
C LEU A 3 19.66 -9.76 -9.88
N ILE A 4 20.55 -9.60 -10.86
CA ILE A 4 20.67 -10.53 -11.99
C ILE A 4 21.65 -11.64 -11.59
N VAL A 5 21.22 -12.89 -11.70
CA VAL A 5 22.00 -14.07 -11.31
C VAL A 5 21.99 -15.15 -12.39
N VAL A 6 23.06 -15.95 -12.48
CA VAL A 6 23.13 -17.11 -13.37
C VAL A 6 22.89 -18.42 -12.62
N ASN A 7 23.67 -18.66 -11.57
CA ASN A 7 23.57 -19.86 -10.69
C ASN A 7 23.76 -19.52 -9.21
N MET A 8 24.45 -18.43 -8.87
CA MET A 8 24.67 -18.03 -7.48
C MET A 8 23.35 -17.58 -6.86
N PHE A 9 23.21 -17.79 -5.54
CA PHE A 9 22.04 -17.45 -4.73
C PHE A 9 20.75 -18.23 -5.05
N LEU A 10 20.79 -19.19 -6.00
CA LEU A 10 19.69 -20.16 -6.21
C LEU A 10 19.71 -21.30 -5.18
N THR A 11 20.83 -21.48 -4.50
CA THR A 11 21.01 -22.39 -3.36
C THR A 11 21.72 -21.67 -2.21
N GLY A 12 21.35 -21.99 -0.97
CA GLY A 12 22.03 -21.50 0.24
C GLY A 12 21.76 -20.03 0.64
N PHE A 13 21.31 -19.17 -0.28
CA PHE A 13 20.96 -17.78 0.02
C PHE A 13 19.59 -17.65 0.69
N ASP A 14 19.49 -16.89 1.77
CA ASP A 14 18.26 -16.77 2.54
C ASP A 14 17.93 -15.31 2.82
N ALA A 15 16.74 -14.88 2.39
CA ALA A 15 16.21 -13.54 2.63
C ALA A 15 14.70 -13.63 2.88
N THR A 16 14.26 -13.24 4.07
CA THR A 16 12.84 -13.27 4.44
C THR A 16 12.00 -12.26 3.67
N THR A 17 12.60 -11.14 3.22
CA THR A 17 11.95 -10.07 2.45
C THR A 17 11.86 -10.34 0.95
N LEU A 18 12.61 -11.33 0.42
CA LEU A 18 12.56 -11.66 -1.01
C LEU A 18 11.28 -12.44 -1.33
N ASN A 19 10.41 -11.87 -2.17
CA ASN A 19 9.14 -12.49 -2.55
C ASN A 19 9.06 -12.92 -4.02
N THR A 20 9.86 -12.35 -4.92
CA THR A 20 9.69 -12.52 -6.37
C THR A 20 10.96 -13.05 -7.02
N LEU A 21 10.79 -14.06 -7.88
CA LEU A 21 11.84 -14.62 -8.71
C LEU A 21 11.41 -14.62 -10.17
N TRP A 22 12.14 -13.88 -11.01
CA TRP A 22 11.99 -13.90 -12.46
C TRP A 22 12.92 -14.96 -13.07
N VAL A 23 12.38 -15.85 -13.89
CA VAL A 23 13.09 -17.03 -14.39
C VAL A 23 13.07 -17.07 -15.92
N ASP A 24 14.24 -16.86 -16.51
CA ASP A 24 14.53 -17.20 -17.92
C ASP A 24 15.60 -18.31 -17.99
N LYS A 25 15.33 -19.43 -17.33
CA LYS A 25 16.26 -20.57 -17.23
C LYS A 25 15.50 -21.89 -17.23
N ASN A 26 16.05 -22.91 -17.87
CA ASN A 26 15.50 -24.28 -17.84
C ASN A 26 15.83 -24.95 -16.49
N LEU A 27 15.07 -24.62 -15.45
CA LEU A 27 15.15 -25.28 -14.14
C LEU A 27 14.50 -26.66 -14.18
N LYS A 28 15.08 -27.65 -13.47
CA LYS A 28 14.58 -29.03 -13.45
C LYS A 28 14.69 -29.63 -12.05
N GLN A 29 13.73 -30.50 -11.71
CA GLN A 29 13.75 -31.36 -10.52
C GLN A 29 14.10 -30.59 -9.23
N HIS A 30 15.06 -31.08 -8.43
CA HIS A 30 15.46 -30.48 -7.16
C HIS A 30 15.95 -29.03 -7.29
N GLY A 31 16.61 -28.68 -8.41
CA GLY A 31 17.09 -27.32 -8.65
C GLY A 31 15.95 -26.32 -8.86
N LEU A 32 14.81 -26.77 -9.41
CA LEU A 32 13.59 -25.96 -9.53
C LEU A 32 13.00 -25.68 -8.15
N ILE A 33 12.79 -26.72 -7.33
CA ILE A 33 12.24 -26.57 -5.98
C ILE A 33 13.13 -25.70 -5.09
N GLN A 34 14.45 -25.88 -5.16
CA GLN A 34 15.41 -25.08 -4.38
C GLN A 34 15.36 -23.60 -4.74
N ALA A 35 15.30 -23.29 -6.03
CA ALA A 35 15.19 -21.93 -6.55
C ALA A 35 13.85 -21.29 -6.14
N PHE A 36 12.73 -22.00 -6.32
CA PHE A 36 11.40 -21.48 -5.95
C PHE A 36 11.28 -21.30 -4.43
N SER A 37 11.90 -22.18 -3.65
CA SER A 37 11.90 -22.06 -2.19
C SER A 37 12.59 -20.79 -1.66
N ARG A 38 13.35 -20.07 -2.50
CA ARG A 38 13.98 -18.79 -2.11
C ARG A 38 12.96 -17.69 -1.83
N THR A 39 11.79 -17.75 -2.47
CA THR A 39 10.73 -16.73 -2.33
C THR A 39 9.77 -17.01 -1.18
N ASN A 40 9.68 -18.27 -0.71
CA ASN A 40 8.60 -18.72 0.20
C ASN A 40 8.96 -18.66 1.70
N ARG A 41 9.98 -17.89 2.08
CA ARG A 41 10.30 -17.67 3.50
C ARG A 41 9.23 -16.82 4.17
N ILE A 42 8.66 -17.33 5.26
CA ILE A 42 7.64 -16.62 6.05
C ILE A 42 8.25 -15.36 6.66
N LEU A 43 7.58 -14.23 6.46
CA LEU A 43 7.96 -12.95 7.08
C LEU A 43 6.87 -12.49 8.05
N ASN A 44 5.65 -12.34 7.54
CA ASN A 44 4.49 -11.80 8.24
C ASN A 44 3.20 -12.30 7.53
N SER A 45 2.03 -11.92 8.04
CA SER A 45 0.73 -12.35 7.46
C SER A 45 0.44 -11.79 6.06
N VAL A 46 1.28 -10.89 5.55
CA VAL A 46 1.13 -10.29 4.21
C VAL A 46 1.90 -11.09 3.16
N LYS A 47 3.10 -11.56 3.50
CA LYS A 47 3.88 -12.44 2.64
C LYS A 47 3.43 -13.89 2.83
N THR A 48 2.30 -14.23 2.22
CA THR A 48 1.70 -15.57 2.28
C THR A 48 2.22 -16.52 1.21
N TYR A 49 2.83 -16.00 0.13
CA TYR A 49 3.37 -16.76 -0.99
C TYR A 49 4.60 -16.08 -1.60
N GLY A 50 5.28 -16.80 -2.49
CA GLY A 50 6.31 -16.26 -3.36
C GLY A 50 5.88 -16.26 -4.82
N ASN A 51 6.20 -15.18 -5.53
CA ASN A 51 5.89 -14.98 -6.93
C ASN A 51 7.00 -15.56 -7.80
N ILE A 52 6.65 -16.53 -8.63
CA ILE A 52 7.56 -17.08 -9.64
C ILE A 52 7.06 -16.66 -11.03
N VAL A 53 7.81 -15.77 -11.69
CA VAL A 53 7.48 -15.29 -13.04
C VAL A 53 8.39 -15.98 -14.04
N CYS A 54 7.85 -16.91 -14.82
CA CYS A 54 8.62 -17.70 -15.78
C CYS A 54 8.47 -17.13 -17.21
N PHE A 55 9.59 -16.84 -17.87
CA PHE A 55 9.63 -16.46 -19.29
C PHE A 55 9.75 -17.67 -20.24
N ARG A 56 9.87 -18.88 -19.67
CA ARG A 56 9.84 -20.16 -20.37
C ARG A 56 8.71 -21.01 -19.82
N ASN A 57 8.17 -21.90 -20.64
CA ASN A 57 7.19 -22.86 -20.16
C ASN A 57 7.89 -23.91 -19.26
N LEU A 58 7.76 -23.74 -17.95
CA LEU A 58 8.28 -24.64 -16.92
C LEU A 58 7.17 -25.43 -16.22
N LYS A 59 5.94 -25.39 -16.75
CA LYS A 59 4.78 -25.97 -16.07
C LYS A 59 4.96 -27.48 -15.86
N LYS A 60 5.36 -28.19 -16.92
CA LYS A 60 5.56 -29.64 -16.88
C LYS A 60 6.64 -30.02 -15.87
N GLU A 61 7.77 -29.31 -15.89
CA GLU A 61 8.90 -29.52 -14.98
C GLU A 61 8.51 -29.21 -13.52
N THR A 62 7.65 -28.22 -13.31
CA THR A 62 7.10 -27.87 -11.99
C THR A 62 6.17 -28.96 -11.49
N ASP A 63 5.22 -29.41 -12.31
CA ASP A 63 4.28 -30.49 -11.99
C ASP A 63 5.04 -31.80 -11.66
N GLU A 64 6.05 -32.14 -12.47
CA GLU A 64 6.91 -33.31 -12.25
C GLU A 64 7.73 -33.21 -10.97
N ALA A 65 8.30 -32.03 -10.68
CA ALA A 65 9.06 -31.82 -9.46
C ALA A 65 8.17 -31.92 -8.21
N ILE A 66 6.98 -31.31 -8.23
CA ILE A 66 6.03 -31.40 -7.11
C ILE A 66 5.57 -32.84 -6.92
N ALA A 67 5.27 -33.58 -7.98
CA ALA A 67 4.88 -34.99 -7.88
C ALA A 67 6.00 -35.90 -7.33
N LEU A 68 7.27 -35.53 -7.55
CA LEU A 68 8.42 -36.28 -7.07
C LEU A 68 8.72 -36.03 -5.58
N PHE A 69 8.47 -34.80 -5.10
CA PHE A 69 8.81 -34.38 -3.74
C PHE A 69 7.60 -34.21 -2.80
N GLY A 70 6.38 -34.27 -3.34
CA GLY A 70 5.12 -34.17 -2.60
C GLY A 70 4.27 -35.44 -2.71
N ASN A 71 3.24 -35.54 -1.87
CA ASN A 71 2.19 -36.55 -2.04
C ASN A 71 1.37 -36.17 -3.30
N LYS A 72 0.78 -37.11 -4.05
CA LYS A 72 0.05 -36.76 -5.30
C LYS A 72 -1.12 -35.79 -5.08
N ASP A 73 -1.67 -35.77 -3.87
CA ASP A 73 -2.71 -34.83 -3.43
C ASP A 73 -2.17 -33.45 -3.00
N ALA A 74 -0.84 -33.28 -2.92
CA ALA A 74 -0.19 -32.05 -2.47
C ALA A 74 -0.08 -30.96 -3.55
N GLY A 75 -0.43 -31.27 -4.81
CA GLY A 75 -0.35 -30.30 -5.92
C GLY A 75 -1.13 -29.01 -5.65
N GLY A 76 -2.30 -29.11 -4.99
CA GLY A 76 -3.11 -27.97 -4.58
C GLY A 76 -2.66 -27.26 -3.30
N ILE A 77 -1.73 -27.85 -2.54
CA ILE A 77 -1.18 -27.29 -1.29
C ILE A 77 0.12 -26.50 -1.58
N VAL A 78 0.85 -26.88 -2.65
CA VAL A 78 2.14 -26.28 -3.02
C VAL A 78 1.99 -25.11 -3.99
N LEU A 79 0.91 -25.07 -4.79
CA LEU A 79 0.61 -23.99 -5.72
C LEU A 79 -0.64 -23.24 -5.28
N LEU A 80 -0.64 -21.92 -5.47
CA LEU A 80 -1.84 -21.12 -5.33
C LEU A 80 -2.92 -21.58 -6.31
N LYS A 81 -4.19 -21.42 -5.91
CA LYS A 81 -5.33 -21.62 -6.82
C LYS A 81 -5.33 -20.55 -7.92
N THR A 82 -6.12 -20.78 -8.95
CA THR A 82 -6.26 -19.85 -10.07
C THR A 82 -7.00 -18.58 -9.66
N PHE A 83 -6.87 -17.52 -10.47
CA PHE A 83 -7.65 -16.30 -10.31
C PHE A 83 -9.15 -16.58 -10.22
N VAL A 84 -9.69 -17.42 -11.12
CA VAL A 84 -11.12 -17.75 -11.19
C VAL A 84 -11.59 -18.41 -9.88
N GLU A 85 -10.80 -19.33 -9.33
CA GLU A 85 -11.11 -20.02 -8.07
C GLU A 85 -11.10 -19.06 -6.88
N TYR A 86 -10.11 -18.16 -6.77
CA TYR A 86 -10.11 -17.17 -5.68
C TYR A 86 -11.20 -16.09 -5.85
N TYR A 87 -11.55 -15.76 -7.10
CA TYR A 87 -12.51 -14.69 -7.39
C TYR A 87 -13.96 -15.17 -7.24
N TYR A 88 -14.29 -16.36 -7.75
CA TYR A 88 -15.66 -16.92 -7.77
C TYR A 88 -15.89 -18.08 -6.80
N GLY A 89 -14.85 -18.57 -6.12
CA GLY A 89 -14.94 -19.69 -5.21
C GLY A 89 -14.53 -21.02 -5.86
N TYR A 90 -14.32 -22.03 -5.02
CA TYR A 90 -13.89 -23.36 -5.45
C TYR A 90 -14.34 -24.41 -4.44
N GLU A 91 -14.24 -25.67 -4.84
CA GLU A 91 -14.48 -26.81 -3.95
C GLU A 91 -13.15 -27.40 -3.50
N ASP A 92 -13.00 -27.62 -2.20
CA ASP A 92 -11.83 -28.26 -1.60
C ASP A 92 -12.27 -29.45 -0.76
N ASN A 93 -11.89 -30.67 -1.17
CA ASN A 93 -12.25 -31.92 -0.50
C ASN A 93 -13.77 -32.08 -0.21
N GLY A 94 -14.63 -31.62 -1.12
CA GLY A 94 -16.09 -31.71 -0.94
C GLY A 94 -16.72 -30.52 -0.19
N GLU A 95 -15.92 -29.58 0.30
CA GLU A 95 -16.42 -28.36 0.94
C GLU A 95 -16.35 -27.16 0.00
N PRO A 96 -17.46 -26.43 -0.21
CA PRO A 96 -17.42 -25.18 -0.95
C PRO A 96 -16.65 -24.12 -0.16
N LYS A 97 -15.70 -23.47 -0.80
CA LYS A 97 -14.98 -22.30 -0.30
C LYS A 97 -15.46 -21.06 -1.05
N PRO A 98 -16.00 -20.04 -0.35
CA PRO A 98 -16.51 -18.83 -0.99
C PRO A 98 -15.39 -18.05 -1.67
N GLY A 99 -15.70 -17.47 -2.82
CA GLY A 99 -14.81 -16.56 -3.54
C GLY A 99 -14.89 -15.13 -3.03
N TYR A 100 -14.04 -14.27 -3.59
CA TYR A 100 -14.07 -12.83 -3.32
C TYR A 100 -15.44 -12.21 -3.62
N VAL A 101 -16.10 -12.60 -4.71
CA VAL A 101 -17.45 -12.13 -5.07
C VAL A 101 -18.46 -12.45 -3.96
N ASP A 102 -18.44 -13.69 -3.44
CA ASP A 102 -19.38 -14.13 -2.41
C ASP A 102 -19.19 -13.35 -1.12
N LEU A 103 -17.94 -13.19 -0.67
CA LEU A 103 -17.64 -12.45 0.55
C LEU A 103 -18.00 -10.96 0.46
N ILE A 104 -17.80 -10.33 -0.70
CA ILE A 104 -18.19 -8.93 -0.91
C ILE A 104 -19.71 -8.78 -0.93
N ASN A 105 -20.44 -9.73 -1.52
CA ASN A 105 -21.90 -9.73 -1.50
C ASN A 105 -22.44 -9.92 -0.08
N GLU A 106 -21.86 -10.85 0.69
CA GLU A 106 -22.18 -11.03 2.11
C GLU A 106 -21.91 -9.74 2.90
N LEU A 107 -20.76 -9.10 2.69
CA LEU A 107 -20.39 -7.85 3.34
C LEU A 107 -21.41 -6.74 3.07
N LYS A 108 -21.78 -6.53 1.81
CA LYS A 108 -22.74 -5.49 1.42
C LYS A 108 -24.15 -5.76 1.94
N THR A 109 -24.53 -7.03 2.04
CA THR A 109 -25.89 -7.45 2.45
C THR A 109 -26.06 -7.38 3.96
N GLU A 110 -25.13 -7.96 4.71
CA GLU A 110 -25.21 -8.07 6.17
C GLU A 110 -24.72 -6.81 6.88
N TYR A 111 -23.83 -6.05 6.23
CA TYR A 111 -23.19 -4.86 6.79
C TYR A 111 -23.25 -3.68 5.81
N PRO A 112 -24.43 -3.16 5.45
CA PRO A 112 -24.53 -2.00 4.57
C PRO A 112 -23.91 -0.76 5.20
N LEU A 113 -23.17 0.02 4.39
CA LEU A 113 -22.53 1.25 4.84
C LEU A 113 -23.53 2.26 5.42
N GLY A 114 -23.11 3.00 6.44
CA GLY A 114 -23.94 3.97 7.17
C GLY A 114 -24.81 3.37 8.27
N GLN A 115 -24.77 2.05 8.49
CA GLN A 115 -25.44 1.39 9.60
C GLN A 115 -24.45 0.96 10.69
N VAL A 116 -24.85 1.10 11.94
CA VAL A 116 -24.05 0.66 13.09
C VAL A 116 -24.21 -0.84 13.27
N ILE A 117 -23.09 -1.55 13.43
CA ILE A 117 -23.10 -2.97 13.77
C ILE A 117 -23.48 -3.12 15.24
N LEU A 118 -24.64 -3.73 15.50
CA LEU A 118 -25.16 -3.90 16.86
C LEU A 118 -24.95 -5.32 17.37
N GLY A 119 -24.28 -5.43 18.52
CA GLY A 119 -24.12 -6.68 19.27
C GLY A 119 -22.78 -7.38 19.01
N GLU A 120 -22.21 -7.96 20.08
CA GLU A 120 -20.88 -8.57 20.07
C GLU A 120 -20.73 -9.68 19.01
N ARG A 121 -21.77 -10.50 18.82
CA ARG A 121 -21.77 -11.57 17.82
C ARG A 121 -21.68 -11.01 16.40
N ALA A 122 -22.42 -9.95 16.09
CA ALA A 122 -22.42 -9.32 14.77
C ALA A 122 -21.07 -8.67 14.46
N GLU A 123 -20.46 -8.02 15.47
CA GLU A 123 -19.11 -7.46 15.37
C GLU A 123 -18.06 -8.54 15.14
N LYS A 124 -18.08 -9.63 15.90
CA LYS A 124 -17.16 -10.77 15.71
C LYS A 124 -17.29 -11.40 14.32
N ASN A 125 -18.52 -11.53 13.80
CA ASN A 125 -18.76 -12.03 12.45
C ASN A 125 -18.21 -11.08 11.38
N PHE A 126 -18.43 -9.77 11.51
CA PHE A 126 -17.89 -8.76 10.61
C PHE A 126 -16.36 -8.83 10.56
N ILE A 127 -15.71 -8.95 11.72
CA ILE A 127 -14.25 -9.02 11.82
C ILE A 127 -13.71 -10.26 11.09
N LYS A 128 -14.38 -11.42 11.22
CA LYS A 128 -14.00 -12.64 10.49
C LYS A 128 -14.19 -12.48 8.97
N LEU A 129 -15.34 -11.95 8.55
CA LEU A 129 -15.66 -11.73 7.15
C LEU A 129 -14.69 -10.75 6.48
N TYR A 130 -14.52 -9.56 7.08
CA TYR A 130 -13.63 -8.54 6.52
C TYR A 130 -12.17 -8.98 6.53
N GLY A 131 -11.72 -9.70 7.58
CA GLY A 131 -10.39 -10.31 7.60
C GLY A 131 -10.17 -11.32 6.46
N ALA A 132 -11.17 -12.14 6.15
CA ALA A 132 -11.12 -13.06 5.00
C ALA A 132 -11.05 -12.30 3.66
N ILE A 133 -11.79 -11.20 3.52
CA ILE A 133 -11.74 -10.32 2.35
C ILE A 133 -10.35 -9.70 2.18
N LEU A 134 -9.73 -9.21 3.26
CA LEU A 134 -8.36 -8.65 3.22
C LEU A 134 -7.35 -9.69 2.74
N LYS A 135 -7.46 -10.95 3.21
CA LYS A 135 -6.61 -12.06 2.76
C LYS A 135 -6.78 -12.36 1.28
N LEU A 136 -8.03 -12.52 0.83
CA LEU A 136 -8.32 -12.79 -0.58
C LEU A 136 -7.88 -11.62 -1.47
N LYS A 137 -8.14 -10.38 -1.09
CA LYS A 137 -7.68 -9.19 -1.82
C LYS A 137 -6.16 -9.20 -1.95
N ASN A 138 -5.43 -9.47 -0.86
CA ASN A 138 -3.96 -9.52 -0.88
C ASN A 138 -3.42 -10.64 -1.79
N ILE A 139 -4.13 -11.76 -1.94
CA ILE A 139 -3.78 -12.81 -2.91
C ILE A 139 -4.09 -12.36 -4.33
N LEU A 140 -5.29 -11.79 -4.55
CA LEU A 140 -5.79 -11.38 -5.85
C LEU A 140 -4.97 -10.25 -6.47
N THR A 141 -4.38 -9.35 -5.67
CA THR A 141 -3.51 -8.27 -6.15
C THR A 141 -2.22 -8.76 -6.83
N ALA A 142 -1.83 -10.03 -6.66
CA ALA A 142 -0.73 -10.61 -7.42
C ALA A 142 -1.13 -11.14 -8.82
N PHE A 143 -2.43 -11.17 -9.15
CA PHE A 143 -2.90 -11.57 -10.47
C PHE A 143 -3.18 -10.34 -11.32
N ASP A 144 -2.56 -10.28 -12.51
CA ASP A 144 -2.79 -9.20 -13.48
C ASP A 144 -4.28 -9.05 -13.85
N ASP A 145 -5.03 -10.16 -13.82
CA ASP A 145 -6.47 -10.21 -14.10
C ASP A 145 -7.35 -9.49 -13.09
N PHE A 146 -6.85 -9.16 -11.90
CA PHE A 146 -7.64 -8.54 -10.84
C PHE A 146 -7.82 -7.04 -11.03
N THR A 147 -6.85 -6.36 -11.65
CA THR A 147 -6.90 -4.91 -11.86
C THR A 147 -8.14 -4.51 -12.67
N GLY A 148 -8.97 -3.63 -12.10
CA GLY A 148 -10.23 -3.18 -12.70
C GLY A 148 -11.41 -4.13 -12.47
N LYS A 149 -11.24 -5.19 -11.67
CA LYS A 149 -12.31 -6.12 -11.24
C LYS A 149 -12.61 -6.02 -9.75
N GLU A 150 -12.13 -4.98 -9.09
CA GLU A 150 -12.52 -4.63 -7.72
C GLU A 150 -14.03 -4.33 -7.67
N ILE A 151 -14.73 -4.95 -6.72
CA ILE A 151 -16.21 -4.84 -6.60
C ILE A 151 -16.62 -3.69 -5.69
N LEU A 152 -15.78 -3.36 -4.71
CA LEU A 152 -15.94 -2.18 -3.87
C LEU A 152 -15.23 -1.01 -4.53
N SER A 153 -15.84 0.17 -4.48
CA SER A 153 -15.11 1.39 -4.77
C SER A 153 -14.01 1.60 -3.71
N GLU A 154 -12.98 2.39 -4.05
CA GLU A 154 -11.93 2.74 -3.09
C GLU A 154 -12.53 3.34 -1.80
N ARG A 155 -13.52 4.23 -1.97
CA ARG A 155 -14.24 4.84 -0.85
C ARG A 155 -14.99 3.81 0.01
N ASP A 156 -15.78 2.91 -0.59
CA ASP A 156 -16.52 1.92 0.18
C ASP A 156 -15.56 0.99 0.93
N PHE A 157 -14.45 0.61 0.30
CA PHE A 157 -13.41 -0.19 0.93
C PHE A 157 -12.78 0.54 2.13
N GLN A 158 -12.52 1.84 2.01
CA GLN A 158 -12.04 2.68 3.10
C GLN A 158 -13.05 2.79 4.25
N ASP A 159 -14.34 2.95 3.95
CA ASP A 159 -15.39 3.04 4.96
C ASP A 159 -15.47 1.73 5.78
N TYR A 160 -15.43 0.57 5.11
CA TYR A 160 -15.37 -0.73 5.80
C TYR A 160 -14.08 -0.93 6.59
N GLN A 161 -12.95 -0.46 6.06
CA GLN A 161 -11.67 -0.53 6.77
C GLN A 161 -11.69 0.29 8.06
N SER A 162 -12.31 1.47 8.04
CA SER A 162 -12.50 2.31 9.23
C SER A 162 -13.34 1.58 10.28
N MET A 163 -14.48 1.00 9.89
CA MET A 163 -15.32 0.19 10.79
C MET A 163 -14.54 -0.97 11.43
N TYR A 164 -13.69 -1.66 10.65
CA TYR A 164 -12.85 -2.75 11.14
C TYR A 164 -11.81 -2.28 12.16
N LEU A 165 -11.19 -1.12 11.92
CA LEU A 165 -10.21 -0.52 12.81
C LEU A 165 -10.84 0.00 14.10
N ASP A 166 -12.07 0.51 14.06
CA ASP A 166 -12.82 0.93 15.25
C ASP A 166 -13.11 -0.27 16.16
N LEU A 167 -13.55 -1.39 15.58
CA LEU A 167 -13.73 -2.64 16.31
C LEU A 167 -12.40 -3.15 16.89
N TYR A 168 -11.31 -3.11 16.13
CA TYR A 168 -9.99 -3.46 16.66
C TYR A 168 -9.64 -2.65 17.92
N GLN A 169 -9.91 -1.35 17.92
CA GLN A 169 -9.65 -0.50 19.08
C GLN A 169 -10.56 -0.83 20.27
N LYS A 170 -11.85 -1.04 20.01
CA LYS A 170 -12.83 -1.43 21.02
C LYS A 170 -12.37 -2.69 21.76
N TYR A 171 -12.06 -3.75 21.02
CA TYR A 171 -11.63 -5.04 21.61
C TYR A 171 -10.23 -5.00 22.21
N ARG A 172 -9.35 -4.11 21.73
CA ARG A 172 -8.03 -3.90 22.35
C ARG A 172 -8.13 -3.24 23.73
N LYS A 173 -8.97 -2.21 23.91
CA LYS A 173 -9.15 -1.51 25.19
C LYS A 173 -9.74 -2.41 26.29
N VAL A 174 -10.65 -3.32 25.93
CA VAL A 174 -11.24 -4.30 26.86
C VAL A 174 -10.17 -5.27 27.40
N ARG A 175 -9.20 -5.66 26.56
CA ARG A 175 -8.11 -6.58 26.91
C ARG A 175 -7.12 -6.02 27.94
N ASP A 176 -6.95 -4.70 27.97
CA ASP A 176 -6.09 -4.00 28.93
C ASP A 176 -6.79 -3.71 30.28
N ALA A 177 -8.14 -3.71 30.31
CA ALA A 177 -8.95 -3.35 31.48
C ALA A 177 -9.37 -4.56 32.34
N ASP A 178 -9.66 -5.72 31.74
CA ASP A 178 -10.10 -6.94 32.44
C ASP A 178 -9.15 -8.11 32.16
N LYS A 179 -8.30 -8.47 33.14
CA LYS A 179 -7.37 -9.61 33.03
C LYS A 179 -8.05 -11.00 33.11
N GLU A 180 -9.37 -11.06 33.27
CA GLU A 180 -10.12 -12.32 33.50
C GLU A 180 -11.30 -12.55 32.54
N VAL A 181 -11.27 -12.06 31.30
CA VAL A 181 -12.24 -12.50 30.29
C VAL A 181 -11.71 -13.71 29.51
N ILE A 182 -12.28 -14.86 29.84
CA ILE A 182 -12.11 -16.15 29.16
C ILE A 182 -12.60 -16.04 27.69
N ASN A 183 -11.76 -16.52 26.76
CA ASN A 183 -12.02 -16.87 25.34
C ASN A 183 -12.51 -15.80 24.33
N ASP A 184 -11.78 -15.67 23.21
CA ASP A 184 -12.26 -16.17 21.90
C ASP A 184 -11.21 -15.94 20.78
N ASP A 185 -11.13 -16.88 19.84
CA ASP A 185 -10.28 -16.94 18.63
C ASP A 185 -10.52 -15.78 17.63
N LEU A 186 -10.39 -14.53 18.07
CA LEU A 186 -10.56 -13.37 17.21
C LEU A 186 -9.19 -12.82 16.80
N ILE A 187 -8.79 -13.15 15.57
CA ILE A 187 -7.53 -12.71 14.96
C ILE A 187 -7.83 -11.54 14.03
N PHE A 188 -7.20 -10.39 14.28
CA PHE A 188 -7.27 -9.23 13.39
C PHE A 188 -6.10 -9.24 12.40
N GLU A 189 -6.40 -8.97 11.14
CA GLU A 189 -5.41 -8.92 10.06
C GLU A 189 -4.77 -7.53 9.93
N ILE A 190 -4.28 -6.98 11.04
CA ILE A 190 -3.77 -5.61 11.13
C ILE A 190 -2.55 -5.37 10.24
N GLU A 191 -1.72 -6.39 10.03
CA GLU A 191 -0.57 -6.28 9.13
C GLU A 191 -1.00 -6.13 7.67
N LEU A 192 -2.07 -6.83 7.23
CA LEU A 192 -2.62 -6.63 5.89
C LEU A 192 -3.09 -5.19 5.70
N ILE A 193 -3.74 -4.60 6.72
CA ILE A 193 -4.15 -3.18 6.65
C ILE A 193 -2.93 -2.25 6.57
N LYS A 194 -1.90 -2.48 7.40
CA LYS A 194 -0.68 -1.67 7.40
C LYS A 194 0.09 -1.73 6.07
N GLN A 195 -0.01 -2.84 5.35
CA GLN A 195 0.76 -3.08 4.13
C GLN A 195 -0.05 -2.78 2.86
N ILE A 196 -1.39 -2.89 2.92
CA ILE A 196 -2.29 -2.51 1.84
C ILE A 196 -2.22 -1.01 1.59
N GLU A 197 -2.11 -0.16 2.60
CA GLU A 197 -1.99 1.30 2.40
C GLU A 197 -1.57 1.99 3.71
N VAL A 198 -0.29 2.30 3.89
CA VAL A 198 0.01 3.57 4.59
C VAL A 198 -0.07 4.66 3.53
N ASN A 199 -1.31 5.01 3.16
CA ASN A 199 -1.64 6.17 2.35
C ASN A 199 -2.06 7.33 3.24
N ILE A 200 -2.37 8.46 2.60
CA ILE A 200 -2.74 9.66 3.33
C ILE A 200 -4.05 9.46 4.11
N ASP A 201 -5.00 8.68 3.60
CA ASP A 201 -6.30 8.48 4.23
C ASP A 201 -6.19 7.71 5.56
N TYR A 202 -5.33 6.69 5.64
CA TYR A 202 -5.04 6.02 6.92
C TYR A 202 -4.43 6.99 7.94
N ILE A 203 -3.57 7.91 7.48
CA ILE A 203 -3.03 8.97 8.35
C ILE A 203 -4.15 9.89 8.82
N LEU A 204 -5.03 10.36 7.93
CA LEU A 204 -6.15 11.23 8.27
C LEU A 204 -7.13 10.57 9.25
N MET A 205 -7.40 9.27 9.09
CA MET A 205 -8.18 8.50 10.05
C MET A 205 -7.50 8.46 11.43
N LEU A 206 -6.18 8.28 11.50
CA LEU A 206 -5.46 8.38 12.78
C LEU A 206 -5.50 9.80 13.37
N VAL A 207 -5.50 10.85 12.53
CA VAL A 207 -5.65 12.23 12.97
C VAL A 207 -7.07 12.49 13.51
N ALA A 208 -8.11 11.99 12.85
CA ALA A 208 -9.49 12.05 13.34
C ALA A 208 -9.62 11.37 14.71
N LYS A 209 -9.00 10.20 14.87
CA LYS A 209 -8.95 9.52 16.17
C LYS A 209 -8.19 10.32 17.23
N TYR A 210 -7.12 11.00 16.86
CA TYR A 210 -6.40 11.89 17.78
C TYR A 210 -7.32 13.04 18.24
N GLN A 211 -8.12 13.60 17.33
CA GLN A 211 -9.14 14.60 17.64
C GLN A 211 -10.24 14.06 18.56
N GLU A 212 -10.79 12.88 18.30
CA GLU A 212 -11.79 12.20 19.16
C GLU A 212 -11.28 11.93 20.57
N SER A 213 -9.96 11.74 20.74
CA SER A 213 -9.31 11.62 22.05
C SER A 213 -9.21 12.96 22.81
N ASN A 214 -9.89 14.02 22.34
CA ASN A 214 -9.72 15.40 22.78
C ASN A 214 -8.24 15.86 22.72
N LEU A 215 -7.50 15.37 21.72
CA LEU A 215 -6.07 15.64 21.51
C LEU A 215 -5.16 15.18 22.66
N GLN A 216 -5.61 14.23 23.50
CA GLN A 216 -4.87 13.75 24.67
C GLN A 216 -4.03 12.50 24.40
N ASP A 217 -4.49 11.59 23.53
CA ASP A 217 -3.81 10.31 23.33
C ASP A 217 -2.58 10.45 22.42
N LYS A 218 -1.44 10.78 23.05
CA LYS A 218 -0.15 10.92 22.37
C LYS A 218 0.37 9.61 21.75
N THR A 219 -0.17 8.45 22.13
CA THR A 219 0.23 7.18 21.51
C THR A 219 -0.22 7.07 20.05
N ILE A 220 -1.25 7.82 19.68
CA ILE A 220 -1.72 7.95 18.29
C ILE A 220 -0.68 8.71 17.46
N LEU A 221 -0.11 9.80 17.97
CA LEU A 221 0.95 10.55 17.29
C LEU A 221 2.19 9.69 17.04
N VAL A 222 2.58 8.86 18.01
CA VAL A 222 3.67 7.89 17.83
C VAL A 222 3.33 6.85 16.75
N SER A 223 2.06 6.47 16.63
CA SER A 223 1.60 5.54 15.60
C SER A 223 1.62 6.18 14.21
N ILE A 224 1.22 7.45 14.11
CA ILE A 224 1.31 8.27 12.89
C ILE A 224 2.76 8.40 12.44
N ASP A 225 3.69 8.79 13.31
CA ASP A 225 5.11 8.94 12.94
C ASP A 225 5.70 7.61 12.46
N LYS A 226 5.42 6.50 13.16
CA LYS A 226 5.83 5.16 12.69
C LYS A 226 5.26 4.81 11.33
N ALA A 227 3.98 5.13 11.09
CA ALA A 227 3.30 4.89 9.83
C ALA A 227 3.97 5.68 8.69
N ILE A 228 4.18 6.98 8.87
CA ILE A 228 4.89 7.86 7.93
C ILE A 228 6.29 7.33 7.63
N ASN A 229 7.07 7.00 8.67
CA ASN A 229 8.45 6.53 8.49
C ASN A 229 8.52 5.14 7.84
N SER A 230 7.45 4.35 7.87
CA SER A 230 7.40 3.04 7.21
C SER A 230 7.11 3.10 5.70
N SER A 231 6.56 4.22 5.20
CA SER A 231 6.20 4.40 3.79
C SER A 231 7.05 5.47 3.11
N LEU A 232 7.81 5.10 2.06
CA LEU A 232 8.62 6.04 1.27
C LEU A 232 7.78 7.19 0.70
N GLN A 233 6.56 6.89 0.24
CA GLN A 233 5.65 7.89 -0.30
C GLN A 233 5.21 8.88 0.78
N LEU A 234 4.92 8.42 2.00
CA LEU A 234 4.54 9.32 3.10
C LEU A 234 5.72 10.07 3.71
N ARG A 235 6.94 9.54 3.65
CA ARG A 235 8.14 10.27 4.09
C ARG A 235 8.28 11.61 3.37
N SER A 236 8.03 11.65 2.06
CA SER A 236 8.04 12.90 1.27
C SER A 236 6.97 13.91 1.72
N LYS A 237 5.91 13.43 2.40
CA LYS A 237 4.76 14.18 2.88
C LYS A 237 4.80 14.45 4.39
N LYS A 238 5.85 13.99 5.07
CA LYS A 238 5.97 14.03 6.55
C LYS A 238 5.73 15.44 7.09
N GLU A 239 6.43 16.42 6.53
CA GLU A 239 6.34 17.81 6.96
C GLU A 239 4.92 18.37 6.82
N LEU A 240 4.21 18.03 5.73
CA LEU A 240 2.82 18.46 5.52
C LEU A 240 1.88 17.86 6.57
N ILE A 241 2.04 16.56 6.83
CA ILE A 241 1.24 15.85 7.82
C ILE A 241 1.48 16.41 9.22
N GLU A 242 2.74 16.63 9.61
CA GLU A 242 3.10 17.18 10.92
C GLU A 242 2.54 18.60 11.08
N LYS A 243 2.74 19.48 10.10
CA LYS A 243 2.18 20.84 10.11
C LYS A 243 0.65 20.84 10.19
N PHE A 244 -0.02 19.92 9.50
CA PHE A 244 -1.46 19.81 9.59
C PHE A 244 -1.91 19.38 10.99
N ILE A 245 -1.28 18.34 11.56
CA ILE A 245 -1.59 17.85 12.91
C ILE A 245 -1.45 18.95 13.96
N GLU A 246 -0.45 19.83 13.82
CA GLU A 246 -0.27 21.00 14.69
C GLU A 246 -1.43 22.00 14.65
N GLN A 247 -2.14 22.07 13.52
CA GLN A 247 -3.28 22.97 13.30
C GLN A 247 -4.63 22.31 13.64
N VAL A 248 -4.67 21.01 13.91
CA VAL A 248 -5.90 20.29 14.23
C VAL A 248 -6.48 20.80 15.55
N THR A 249 -7.75 21.19 15.50
CA THR A 249 -8.57 21.59 16.63
C THR A 249 -9.74 20.64 16.81
N LEU A 250 -10.51 20.74 17.89
CA LEU A 250 -11.71 19.91 18.10
C LEU A 250 -12.83 20.19 17.08
N THR A 251 -12.75 21.28 16.31
CA THR A 251 -13.75 21.69 15.31
C THR A 251 -13.30 21.44 13.87
N THR A 252 -12.06 20.95 13.68
CA THR A 252 -11.50 20.68 12.36
C THR A 252 -12.28 19.55 11.66
N ILE A 253 -12.66 19.76 10.41
CA ILE A 253 -13.23 18.72 9.54
C ILE A 253 -12.05 18.13 8.77
N ILE A 254 -11.52 17.01 9.28
CA ILE A 254 -10.20 16.48 8.90
C ILE A 254 -9.98 16.44 7.38
N ASP A 255 -10.88 15.82 6.61
CA ASP A 255 -10.69 15.67 5.16
C ASP A 255 -10.77 16.99 4.39
N GLU A 256 -11.71 17.88 4.75
CA GLU A 256 -11.90 19.16 4.07
C GLU A 256 -10.78 20.14 4.40
N ASP A 257 -10.42 20.23 5.68
CA ASP A 257 -9.38 21.13 6.15
C ASP A 257 -8.00 20.65 5.70
N TRP A 258 -7.77 19.33 5.58
CA TRP A 258 -6.58 18.78 4.94
C TRP A 258 -6.46 19.24 3.48
N ARG A 259 -7.52 19.08 2.68
CA ARG A 259 -7.51 19.52 1.27
C ARG A 259 -7.23 21.01 1.14
N ARG A 260 -7.89 21.84 1.96
CA ARG A 260 -7.67 23.30 1.98
C ARG A 260 -6.24 23.64 2.38
N PHE A 261 -5.72 23.00 3.42
CA PHE A 261 -4.35 23.16 3.89
C PHE A 261 -3.33 22.82 2.80
N ILE A 262 -3.52 21.69 2.09
CA ILE A 262 -2.60 21.26 1.04
C ILE A 262 -2.58 22.22 -0.15
N ILE A 263 -3.75 22.68 -0.61
CA ILE A 263 -3.82 23.66 -1.70
C ILE A 263 -3.08 24.95 -1.31
N GLN A 264 -3.33 25.45 -0.10
CA GLN A 264 -2.69 26.66 0.39
C GLN A 264 -1.17 26.50 0.53
N GLN A 265 -0.69 25.43 1.19
CA GLN A 265 0.74 25.19 1.37
C GLN A 265 1.47 24.99 0.03
N LYS A 266 0.84 24.28 -0.91
CA LYS A 266 1.39 24.07 -2.25
C LYS A 266 1.62 25.40 -2.97
N ASP A 267 0.62 26.28 -2.95
CA ASP A 267 0.71 27.56 -3.64
C ASP A 267 1.75 28.48 -2.97
N GLU A 268 1.77 28.55 -1.63
CA GLU A 268 2.76 29.33 -0.86
C GLU A 268 4.20 28.87 -1.11
N GLU A 269 4.44 27.55 -1.09
CA GLU A 269 5.77 26.97 -1.25
C GLU A 269 6.27 27.09 -2.70
N LEU A 270 5.38 26.91 -3.70
CA LEU A 270 5.73 27.14 -5.11
C LEU A 270 6.10 28.61 -5.35
N ASP A 271 5.33 29.55 -4.81
CA ASP A 271 5.63 30.98 -4.91
C ASP A 271 6.96 31.33 -4.24
N SER A 272 7.33 30.66 -3.14
CA SER A 272 8.65 30.81 -2.50
C SER A 272 9.77 30.33 -3.41
N ILE A 273 9.63 29.13 -4.02
CA ILE A 273 10.62 28.59 -4.96
C ILE A 273 10.80 29.53 -6.15
N ILE A 274 9.70 30.03 -6.72
CA ILE A 274 9.71 30.99 -7.84
C ILE A 274 10.49 32.25 -7.47
N LYS A 275 10.24 32.83 -6.28
CA LYS A 275 10.93 34.04 -5.80
C LYS A 275 12.40 33.81 -5.52
N GLU A 276 12.73 32.75 -4.78
CA GLU A 276 14.10 32.46 -4.36
C GLU A 276 15.02 32.13 -5.55
N GLU A 277 14.52 31.39 -6.53
CA GLU A 277 15.29 31.02 -7.73
C GLU A 277 15.16 32.03 -8.88
N ASN A 278 14.32 33.06 -8.70
CA ASN A 278 13.99 34.07 -9.71
C ASN A 278 13.51 33.43 -11.01
N LEU A 279 12.56 32.50 -10.90
CA LEU A 279 11.94 31.82 -12.03
C LEU A 279 10.84 32.68 -12.64
N LYS A 280 10.48 32.40 -13.89
CA LYS A 280 9.33 33.04 -14.52
C LYS A 280 8.04 32.42 -13.98
N GLU A 281 7.24 33.24 -13.32
CA GLU A 281 6.11 32.79 -12.51
C GLU A 281 5.08 31.98 -13.31
N GLU A 282 4.51 32.57 -14.36
CA GLU A 282 3.46 31.95 -15.18
C GLU A 282 3.93 30.65 -15.84
N GLU A 283 5.13 30.65 -16.41
CA GLU A 283 5.70 29.47 -17.05
C GLU A 283 6.00 28.37 -16.03
N THR A 284 6.44 28.72 -14.82
CA THR A 284 6.73 27.75 -13.75
C THR A 284 5.44 27.13 -13.22
N LYS A 285 4.41 27.94 -12.94
CA LYS A 285 3.09 27.47 -12.51
C LYS A 285 2.49 26.51 -13.54
N ARG A 286 2.56 26.87 -14.82
CA ARG A 286 2.10 26.01 -15.92
C ARG A 286 2.92 24.72 -16.06
N PHE A 287 4.24 24.81 -15.92
CA PHE A 287 5.12 23.65 -15.96
C PHE A 287 4.79 22.64 -14.86
N MET A 288 4.63 23.12 -13.62
CA MET A 288 4.27 22.28 -12.47
C MET A 288 2.85 21.72 -12.60
N SER A 289 1.88 22.50 -13.05
CA SER A 289 0.51 22.02 -13.28
C SER A 289 0.46 20.86 -14.29
N ASN A 290 1.24 20.94 -15.38
CA ASN A 290 1.36 19.83 -16.33
C ASN A 290 2.04 18.61 -15.67
N ALA A 291 3.09 18.82 -14.87
CA ALA A 291 3.79 17.73 -14.19
C ALA A 291 2.88 16.96 -13.23
N PHE A 292 2.06 17.66 -12.44
CA PHE A 292 1.08 17.03 -11.54
C PHE A 292 -0.01 16.29 -12.32
N ARG A 293 -0.56 16.89 -13.39
CA ARG A 293 -1.55 16.22 -14.24
C ARG A 293 -0.99 14.94 -14.87
N ASP A 294 0.25 14.98 -15.33
CA ASP A 294 0.89 13.87 -16.04
C ASP A 294 1.53 12.85 -15.07
N GLY A 295 1.54 13.14 -13.76
CA GLY A 295 2.12 12.29 -12.71
C GLY A 295 3.65 12.18 -12.77
N VAL A 296 4.33 13.03 -13.54
CA VAL A 296 5.79 12.98 -13.71
C VAL A 296 6.38 14.37 -13.98
N LEU A 297 7.46 14.71 -13.24
CA LEU A 297 8.26 15.90 -13.51
C LEU A 297 9.37 15.59 -14.53
N ARG A 298 9.24 16.12 -15.75
CA ARG A 298 10.27 15.94 -16.79
C ARG A 298 11.44 16.88 -16.54
N THR A 299 12.58 16.31 -16.14
CA THR A 299 13.82 17.05 -15.88
C THR A 299 14.72 17.17 -17.12
N THR A 300 14.40 16.44 -18.19
CA THR A 300 15.13 16.43 -19.45
C THR A 300 14.44 17.29 -20.52
N GLY A 301 15.23 17.82 -21.45
CA GLY A 301 14.73 18.67 -22.54
C GLY A 301 14.81 20.18 -22.27
N THR A 302 14.06 20.96 -23.06
CA THR A 302 14.13 22.43 -23.09
C THR A 302 13.07 23.13 -22.25
N ASP A 303 12.12 22.40 -21.64
CA ASP A 303 11.02 23.02 -20.90
C ASP A 303 11.50 23.74 -19.63
N LEU A 304 12.51 23.16 -18.96
CA LEU A 304 13.19 23.83 -17.85
C LEU A 304 13.92 25.11 -18.28
N ASP A 305 14.39 25.20 -19.53
CA ASP A 305 15.01 26.44 -20.01
C ASP A 305 14.00 27.57 -20.24
N LYS A 306 12.70 27.25 -20.34
CA LYS A 306 11.64 28.26 -20.51
C LYS A 306 11.33 28.99 -19.20
N ILE A 307 11.39 28.28 -18.07
CA ILE A 307 11.08 28.81 -16.73
C ILE A 307 12.26 29.56 -16.09
N MET A 308 13.49 29.32 -16.57
CA MET A 308 14.70 29.92 -16.03
C MET A 308 14.84 31.40 -16.42
N PRO A 309 15.44 32.23 -15.56
CA PRO A 309 15.80 33.61 -15.91
C PRO A 309 16.90 33.64 -16.98
N PRO A 310 17.05 34.77 -17.71
CA PRO A 310 18.12 34.93 -18.68
C PRO A 310 19.49 34.88 -17.98
N ILE A 311 20.25 33.81 -18.20
CA ILE A 311 21.60 33.60 -17.66
C ILE A 311 22.57 33.41 -18.83
N SER A 312 23.77 33.97 -18.71
CA SER A 312 24.84 33.80 -19.70
C SER A 312 25.17 32.32 -19.92
N ARG A 313 25.25 31.90 -21.18
CA ARG A 313 25.60 30.53 -21.61
C ARG A 313 27.07 30.16 -21.37
N PHE A 314 27.91 31.15 -21.02
CA PHE A 314 29.36 31.02 -21.04
C PHE A 314 30.01 30.94 -19.64
N SER A 315 29.22 30.99 -18.57
CA SER A 315 29.68 30.77 -17.19
C SER A 315 29.09 29.47 -16.64
N GLY A 316 29.92 28.59 -16.07
CA GLY A 316 29.51 27.29 -15.50
C GLY A 316 28.33 27.34 -14.51
N GLY A 317 28.07 28.51 -13.90
CA GLY A 317 26.94 28.73 -12.99
C GLY A 317 25.54 28.52 -13.59
N ARG A 318 25.37 28.50 -14.94
CA ARG A 318 24.06 28.16 -15.52
C ARG A 318 23.68 26.70 -15.29
N THR A 319 24.64 25.79 -15.41
CA THR A 319 24.41 24.35 -15.23
C THR A 319 24.13 24.04 -13.76
N GLU A 320 24.91 24.62 -12.84
CA GLU A 320 24.70 24.49 -11.40
C GLU A 320 23.34 25.05 -10.96
N LYS A 321 22.96 26.24 -11.44
CA LYS A 321 21.65 26.80 -11.13
C LYS A 321 20.51 25.96 -11.69
N LYS A 322 20.65 25.41 -12.92
CA LYS A 322 19.66 24.51 -13.51
C LYS A 322 19.49 23.24 -12.66
N GLN A 323 20.59 22.65 -12.20
CA GLN A 323 20.56 21.47 -11.34
C GLN A 323 19.86 21.76 -10.00
N LYS A 324 20.20 22.89 -9.36
CA LYS A 324 19.56 23.33 -8.12
C LYS A 324 18.03 23.51 -8.26
N VAL A 325 17.59 24.12 -9.37
CA VAL A 325 16.16 24.30 -9.66
C VAL A 325 15.48 22.96 -9.89
N ILE A 326 16.12 22.02 -10.60
CA ILE A 326 15.60 20.66 -10.78
C ILE A 326 15.39 19.97 -9.43
N GLU A 327 16.38 20.02 -8.56
CA GLU A 327 16.31 19.40 -7.23
C GLU A 327 15.15 19.96 -6.40
N ARG A 328 15.03 21.30 -6.34
CA ARG A 328 13.93 21.97 -5.62
C ARG A 328 12.55 21.64 -6.18
N LEU A 329 12.39 21.62 -7.51
CA LEU A 329 11.11 21.30 -8.14
C LEU A 329 10.77 19.80 -8.02
N LEU A 330 11.77 18.91 -8.00
CA LEU A 330 11.56 17.48 -7.73
C LEU A 330 11.11 17.25 -6.30
N GLU A 331 11.79 17.84 -5.31
CA GLU A 331 11.40 17.75 -3.89
C GLU A 331 9.97 18.28 -3.69
N PHE A 332 9.66 19.43 -4.28
CA PHE A 332 8.32 20.00 -4.28
C PHE A 332 7.30 19.06 -4.97
N PHE A 333 7.64 18.52 -6.14
CA PHE A 333 6.76 17.59 -6.84
C PHE A 333 6.46 16.35 -6.00
N ASP A 334 7.47 15.68 -5.47
CA ASP A 334 7.31 14.46 -4.66
C ASP A 334 6.47 14.71 -3.40
N LYS A 335 6.68 15.88 -2.76
CA LYS A 335 5.94 16.33 -1.58
C LYS A 335 4.44 16.46 -1.83
N TYR A 336 4.01 16.99 -2.98
CA TYR A 336 2.59 17.23 -3.29
C TYR A 336 1.95 16.21 -4.23
N ASN A 337 2.73 15.36 -4.90
CA ASN A 337 2.21 14.39 -5.86
C ASN A 337 1.24 13.40 -5.19
N GLY A 338 0.08 13.22 -5.83
CA GLY A 338 -1.01 12.36 -5.34
C GLY A 338 -1.87 12.97 -4.23
N LEU A 339 -1.71 14.27 -3.90
CA LEU A 339 -2.52 14.95 -2.88
C LEU A 339 -3.45 16.05 -3.45
N VAL A 340 -3.28 16.40 -4.74
CA VAL A 340 -3.86 17.58 -5.39
C VAL A 340 -4.51 17.18 -6.70
#